data_AF-A0A842YF99-F1
#
_entry.id   AF-A0A842YF99-F1
#
_cell.length_a   1.000
_cell.length_b   1.000
_cell.length_c   1.000
_cell.angle_alpha   90.00
_cell.angle_beta   90.00
_cell.angle_gamma   90.00
#
_symmetry.space_group_name_H-M   'P 1'
#
loop_
_entity.id
_entity.type
_entity.pdbx_description
1 polymer ?
#
loop_
_entity_poly.entity_id
_entity_poly.type
_entity_poly.pdbx_seq_one_letter_code
_entity_poly.pdbx_strand_id
1 'polypeptide(L)'
;MRKIIILATCVVALLCIPVIPLGDVTEDTVIPRTIESTPAQFGPIVITSNSEMINAGLDGAGTLEDPYRIYSFYIPTDGTHGIWVSNVDLYFRIWDCTISGSPHLGIGIRNCQFVNISDCAVTGAEYGISIVDSPIAFVEDCQVTVVDDGIGLTLDNVLLATISGCTFSGGETGSEVIDSIVFFDGNSFIENNNGILGEPITNCFITSNSFENCTSYGIRFEDYSRACTIVGNTFSGFYTGGILLRYSENMSIVGNNFTHCGLTVIGVGIADYDHYVEGNLVNLKPLLYLIGTDDVHYSGDDYGQIYLVDCNHITITGGLITSTQRGVFTAYSTECVVQDMMITACQAGVTLGHSRYITIRNCTIRSCSTGVLFWGNSENNSLTYNQISYSFNQGILINPDSRWNFFVNNSFHHNDDGLLDNGSENDWDDGEQFGNFYDDYSGYGNYTIPGTANSVDNYPDRYVPTSSGGIQTPVEVTLIVGLGIMATGVIIV
;
A
#
# COMPACT_ATOMS: atom_id res chain seq x y z
N MET A 1 -7.57 28.82 2.22
CA MET A 1 -6.40 29.27 1.42
C MET A 1 -5.40 28.13 1.14
N ARG A 2 -5.05 27.25 2.10
CA ARG A 2 -4.21 26.04 1.84
C ARG A 2 -4.76 25.10 0.75
N LYS A 3 -6.08 24.83 0.74
CA LYS A 3 -6.74 23.95 -0.28
C LYS A 3 -6.61 24.45 -1.74
N ILE A 4 -6.49 25.77 -1.96
CA ILE A 4 -6.38 26.36 -3.32
C ILE A 4 -4.93 26.31 -3.83
N ILE A 5 -3.95 26.38 -2.92
CA ILE A 5 -2.53 26.34 -3.29
C ILE A 5 -2.12 24.92 -3.69
N ILE A 6 -2.65 23.88 -3.03
CA ILE A 6 -2.34 22.47 -3.33
C ILE A 6 -2.96 22.01 -4.66
N LEU A 7 -4.22 22.38 -4.94
CA LEU A 7 -4.85 22.10 -6.24
C LEU A 7 -4.07 22.76 -7.39
N ALA A 8 -3.51 23.96 -7.15
CA ALA A 8 -2.62 24.62 -8.11
C ALA A 8 -1.29 23.86 -8.28
N THR A 9 -0.69 23.27 -7.24
CA THR A 9 0.54 22.47 -7.39
C THR A 9 0.30 21.15 -8.11
N CYS A 10 -0.82 20.45 -7.87
CA CYS A 10 -1.16 19.21 -8.59
C CYS A 10 -1.47 19.49 -10.07
N VAL A 11 -2.18 20.57 -10.37
CA VAL A 11 -2.48 20.98 -11.76
C VAL A 11 -1.24 21.55 -12.46
N VAL A 12 -0.34 22.25 -11.74
CA VAL A 12 0.92 22.76 -12.31
C VAL A 12 1.90 21.62 -12.56
N ALA A 13 1.95 20.57 -11.74
CA ALA A 13 2.76 19.40 -12.03
C ALA A 13 2.29 18.63 -13.29
N LEU A 14 0.97 18.57 -13.52
CA LEU A 14 0.36 18.05 -14.75
C LEU A 14 0.59 18.96 -15.99
N LEU A 15 0.80 20.27 -15.79
CA LEU A 15 1.01 21.26 -16.86
C LEU A 15 2.49 21.61 -17.10
N CYS A 16 3.42 21.17 -16.25
CA CYS A 16 4.85 21.47 -16.34
C CYS A 16 5.71 20.30 -16.80
N ILE A 17 5.11 19.21 -17.31
CA ILE A 17 5.87 18.24 -18.10
C ILE A 17 6.41 19.01 -19.31
N PRO A 18 7.74 19.14 -19.51
CA PRO A 18 8.23 19.50 -20.81
C PRO A 18 7.79 18.37 -21.73
N VAL A 19 6.77 18.64 -22.55
CA VAL A 19 6.62 17.96 -23.82
C VAL A 19 7.90 18.31 -24.56
N ILE A 20 8.94 17.50 -24.40
CA ILE A 20 10.04 17.49 -25.36
C ILE A 20 9.33 17.12 -26.66
N PRO A 21 9.30 18.01 -27.67
CA PRO A 21 8.77 17.60 -28.95
C PRO A 21 9.61 16.41 -29.37
N LEU A 22 8.99 15.23 -29.47
CA LEU A 22 9.50 14.19 -30.36
C LEU A 22 9.58 14.91 -31.71
N GLY A 23 10.77 15.36 -32.09
CA GLY A 23 11.00 15.95 -33.40
C GLY A 23 10.44 14.98 -34.42
N ASP A 24 9.66 15.48 -35.36
CA ASP A 24 8.97 14.71 -36.41
C ASP A 24 9.78 13.48 -36.80
N VAL A 25 9.42 12.32 -36.22
CA VAL A 25 9.84 11.04 -36.76
C VAL A 25 9.06 10.94 -38.05
N THR A 26 9.72 11.28 -39.16
CA THR A 26 9.21 10.97 -40.49
C THR A 26 8.69 9.54 -40.44
N GLU A 27 7.40 9.34 -40.76
CA GLU A 27 6.81 8.00 -40.88
C GLU A 27 7.77 7.11 -41.68
N ASP A 28 8.55 6.30 -40.98
CA ASP A 28 9.24 5.20 -41.61
C ASP A 28 8.11 4.28 -42.05
N THR A 29 7.91 4.25 -43.37
CA THR A 29 6.93 3.43 -44.05
C THR A 29 6.81 2.08 -43.36
N VAL A 30 5.63 1.81 -42.80
CA VAL A 30 5.26 0.50 -42.26
C VAL A 30 5.28 -0.49 -43.42
N ILE A 31 6.44 -1.11 -43.64
CA ILE A 31 6.52 -2.33 -44.44
C ILE A 31 5.95 -3.43 -43.54
N PRO A 32 4.86 -4.11 -43.92
CA PRO A 32 4.35 -5.23 -43.14
C PRO A 32 5.45 -6.30 -43.10
N ARG A 33 6.05 -6.50 -41.92
CA ARG A 33 7.11 -7.48 -41.71
C ARG A 33 6.52 -8.88 -41.83
N THR A 34 6.97 -9.62 -42.84
CA THR A 34 6.90 -11.08 -42.88
C THR A 34 7.50 -11.65 -41.61
N ILE A 35 6.77 -12.56 -40.97
CA ILE A 35 7.24 -13.42 -39.89
C ILE A 35 8.46 -14.22 -40.41
N GLU A 36 9.40 -14.50 -39.51
CA GLU A 36 10.62 -15.31 -39.65
C GLU A 36 11.95 -14.54 -39.88
N SER A 37 12.44 -13.95 -38.79
CA SER A 37 13.82 -14.21 -38.39
C SER A 37 13.82 -14.50 -36.89
N THR A 38 14.27 -15.68 -36.48
CA THR A 38 14.66 -15.91 -35.08
C THR A 38 15.60 -14.77 -34.67
N PRO A 39 15.37 -14.09 -33.53
CA PRO A 39 16.26 -13.04 -33.06
C PRO A 39 17.70 -13.55 -33.05
N ALA A 40 18.66 -12.69 -33.38
CA ALA A 40 20.06 -13.10 -33.30
C ALA A 40 20.36 -13.46 -31.83
N GLN A 41 20.78 -14.71 -31.60
CA GLN A 41 21.17 -15.15 -30.26
C GLN A 41 22.50 -14.47 -29.90
N PHE A 42 22.48 -13.70 -28.82
CA PHE A 42 23.64 -13.00 -28.26
C PHE A 42 24.01 -13.60 -26.90
N GLY A 43 25.30 -13.56 -26.58
CA GLY A 43 25.74 -13.76 -25.20
C GLY A 43 25.51 -12.48 -24.36
N PRO A 44 25.80 -12.52 -23.06
CA PRO A 44 25.75 -11.33 -22.21
C PRO A 44 26.53 -10.15 -22.79
N ILE A 45 25.96 -8.95 -22.71
CA ILE A 45 26.58 -7.72 -23.18
C ILE A 45 27.12 -6.98 -21.97
N VAL A 46 28.41 -6.63 -22.00
CA VAL A 46 29.08 -5.91 -20.91
C VAL A 46 29.88 -4.75 -21.49
N ILE A 47 29.51 -3.53 -21.12
CA ILE A 47 30.16 -2.28 -21.53
C ILE A 47 30.46 -1.48 -20.27
N THR A 48 31.73 -1.21 -19.99
CA THR A 48 32.19 -0.59 -18.72
C THR A 48 32.87 0.76 -18.90
N SER A 49 32.94 1.26 -20.15
CA SER A 49 33.46 2.60 -20.45
C SER A 49 33.02 3.10 -21.84
N ASN A 50 33.15 4.42 -22.06
CA ASN A 50 33.00 5.04 -23.39
C ASN A 50 33.88 4.36 -24.46
N SER A 51 35.11 3.99 -24.11
CA SER A 51 36.02 3.31 -25.04
C SER A 51 35.49 1.94 -25.46
N GLU A 52 34.89 1.18 -24.54
CA GLU A 52 34.29 -0.11 -24.87
C GLU A 52 33.04 0.05 -25.72
N MET A 53 32.19 1.06 -25.42
CA MET A 53 31.00 1.37 -26.22
C MET A 53 31.37 1.67 -27.69
N ILE A 54 32.39 2.51 -27.93
CA ILE A 54 32.87 2.86 -29.27
C ILE A 54 33.41 1.63 -30.03
N ASN A 55 34.08 0.71 -29.32
CA ASN A 55 34.71 -0.46 -29.92
C ASN A 55 33.80 -1.69 -29.97
N ALA A 56 32.59 -1.61 -29.42
CA ALA A 56 31.63 -2.73 -29.37
C ALA A 56 31.03 -3.09 -30.75
N GLY A 57 31.29 -2.27 -31.79
CA GLY A 57 30.76 -2.50 -33.13
C GLY A 57 29.25 -2.26 -33.24
N LEU A 58 28.70 -1.49 -32.31
CA LEU A 58 27.28 -1.09 -32.31
C LEU A 58 27.04 0.00 -33.36
N ASP A 59 25.88 -0.04 -33.99
CA ASP A 59 25.45 1.02 -34.90
C ASP A 59 25.22 2.33 -34.13
N GLY A 60 25.61 3.47 -34.73
CA GLY A 60 25.42 4.81 -34.19
C GLY A 60 26.71 5.56 -33.87
N ALA A 61 26.57 6.85 -33.58
CA ALA A 61 27.69 7.75 -33.28
C ALA A 61 27.79 8.14 -31.79
N GLY A 62 26.88 7.66 -30.94
CA GLY A 62 26.85 7.96 -29.51
C GLY A 62 26.38 9.39 -29.18
N THR A 63 25.64 10.01 -30.10
CA THR A 63 25.07 11.36 -29.93
C THR A 63 23.57 11.29 -29.65
N LEU A 64 22.94 12.37 -29.18
CA LEU A 64 21.49 12.39 -28.94
C LEU A 64 20.67 12.08 -30.21
N GLU A 65 21.13 12.56 -31.38
CA GLU A 65 20.46 12.33 -32.67
C GLU A 65 20.78 10.96 -33.28
N ASP A 66 21.92 10.37 -32.92
CA ASP A 66 22.37 9.07 -33.40
C ASP A 66 23.03 8.27 -32.27
N PRO A 67 22.23 7.73 -31.33
CA PRO A 67 22.73 6.97 -30.18
C PRO A 67 23.27 5.61 -30.60
N TYR A 68 24.14 5.03 -29.78
CA TYR A 68 24.53 3.63 -29.94
C TYR A 68 23.34 2.68 -29.71
N ARG A 69 23.23 1.66 -30.54
CA ARG A 69 22.04 0.80 -30.61
C ARG A 69 22.30 -0.61 -30.07
N ILE A 70 21.57 -1.01 -29.04
CA ILE A 70 21.50 -2.39 -28.53
C ILE A 70 20.05 -2.86 -28.75
N TYR A 71 19.79 -3.68 -29.78
CA TYR A 71 18.40 -3.95 -30.17
C TYR A 71 18.13 -5.29 -30.84
N SER A 72 16.89 -5.77 -30.74
CA SER A 72 16.41 -7.02 -31.35
C SER A 72 17.26 -8.25 -30.99
N PHE A 73 17.89 -8.23 -29.81
CA PHE A 73 18.75 -9.31 -29.32
C PHE A 73 17.98 -10.28 -28.43
N TYR A 74 18.24 -11.57 -28.62
CA TYR A 74 17.83 -12.61 -27.68
C TYR A 74 19.05 -13.08 -26.90
N ILE A 75 19.04 -12.86 -25.58
CA ILE A 75 20.16 -13.10 -24.67
C ILE A 75 19.74 -14.17 -23.65
N PRO A 76 19.86 -15.47 -23.97
CA PRO A 76 19.70 -16.54 -22.99
C PRO A 76 20.98 -16.62 -22.14
N THR A 77 20.85 -16.52 -20.81
CA THR A 77 22.01 -16.51 -19.90
C THR A 77 21.69 -17.18 -18.56
N ASP A 78 22.65 -17.94 -18.05
CA ASP A 78 22.76 -18.41 -16.67
C ASP A 78 23.85 -17.67 -15.89
N GLY A 79 24.41 -16.62 -16.50
CA GLY A 79 25.49 -15.80 -15.95
C GLY A 79 24.98 -14.74 -14.96
N THR A 80 25.87 -13.85 -14.56
CA THR A 80 25.54 -12.80 -13.56
C THR A 80 24.66 -11.69 -14.13
N HIS A 81 24.80 -11.36 -15.42
CA HIS A 81 24.09 -10.25 -16.06
C HIS A 81 23.61 -10.63 -17.47
N GLY A 82 22.49 -10.07 -17.93
CA GLY A 82 22.08 -10.07 -19.34
C GLY A 82 22.75 -8.95 -20.13
N ILE A 83 22.37 -7.71 -19.85
CA ILE A 83 22.99 -6.49 -20.38
C ILE A 83 23.53 -5.68 -19.20
N TRP A 84 24.80 -5.28 -19.25
CA TRP A 84 25.42 -4.40 -18.27
C TRP A 84 26.10 -3.23 -18.97
N VAL A 85 25.68 -2.00 -18.68
CA VAL A 85 26.32 -0.77 -19.17
C VAL A 85 26.71 0.10 -17.98
N SER A 86 27.99 0.49 -17.90
CA SER A 86 28.46 1.35 -16.82
C SER A 86 29.53 2.35 -17.23
N ASN A 87 29.57 3.51 -16.57
CA ASN A 87 30.54 4.58 -16.80
C ASN A 87 30.55 5.06 -18.27
N VAL A 88 29.37 5.29 -18.83
CA VAL A 88 29.19 5.73 -20.22
C VAL A 88 28.48 7.08 -20.25
N ASP A 89 29.16 8.08 -20.80
CA ASP A 89 28.61 9.42 -21.03
C ASP A 89 28.02 9.59 -22.44
N LEU A 90 28.27 8.63 -23.33
CA LEU A 90 27.73 8.60 -24.69
C LEU A 90 26.27 8.17 -24.68
N TYR A 91 25.49 8.65 -25.66
CA TYR A 91 24.09 8.28 -25.79
C TYR A 91 23.96 6.85 -26.35
N PHE A 92 23.14 6.03 -25.70
CA PHE A 92 22.78 4.69 -26.17
C PHE A 92 21.30 4.42 -25.93
N ARG A 93 20.76 3.45 -26.65
CA ARG A 93 19.39 2.95 -26.49
C ARG A 93 19.38 1.42 -26.48
N ILE A 94 18.60 0.86 -25.57
CA ILE A 94 18.31 -0.57 -25.48
C ILE A 94 16.84 -0.76 -25.86
N TRP A 95 16.53 -1.52 -26.90
CA TRP A 95 15.12 -1.81 -27.20
C TRP A 95 14.86 -3.14 -27.88
N ASP A 96 13.63 -3.65 -27.78
CA ASP A 96 13.23 -4.92 -28.43
C ASP A 96 14.19 -6.08 -28.07
N CYS A 97 14.75 -6.06 -26.86
CA CYS A 97 15.67 -7.09 -26.38
C CYS A 97 14.92 -8.08 -25.49
N THR A 98 15.23 -9.36 -25.61
CA THR A 98 14.71 -10.41 -24.73
C THR A 98 15.85 -11.04 -23.95
N ILE A 99 15.84 -10.88 -22.64
CA ILE A 99 16.76 -11.49 -21.70
C ILE A 99 16.00 -12.64 -21.00
N SER A 100 16.56 -13.84 -21.03
CA SER A 100 15.94 -15.03 -20.43
C SER A 100 16.96 -15.95 -19.78
N GLY A 101 16.50 -16.78 -18.84
CA GLY A 101 17.34 -17.71 -18.08
C GLY A 101 17.31 -17.35 -16.60
N SER A 102 18.37 -17.65 -15.84
CA SER A 102 18.45 -17.33 -14.41
C SER A 102 19.56 -16.32 -14.10
N PRO A 103 19.56 -15.11 -14.70
CA PRO A 103 20.56 -14.11 -14.38
C PRO A 103 20.33 -13.52 -12.98
N HIS A 104 21.39 -13.14 -12.29
CA HIS A 104 21.23 -12.29 -11.11
C HIS A 104 20.62 -10.93 -11.50
N LEU A 105 21.07 -10.31 -12.61
CA LEU A 105 20.55 -9.04 -13.12
C LEU A 105 20.23 -9.08 -14.63
N GLY A 106 19.01 -8.73 -15.03
CA GLY A 106 18.57 -8.69 -16.42
C GLY A 106 19.24 -7.57 -17.22
N ILE A 107 18.89 -6.32 -16.93
CA ILE A 107 19.50 -5.10 -17.51
C ILE A 107 20.01 -4.23 -16.37
N GLY A 108 21.33 -4.08 -16.28
CA GLY A 108 21.99 -3.22 -15.29
C GLY A 108 22.64 -2.00 -15.92
N ILE A 109 22.30 -0.82 -15.42
CA ILE A 109 22.85 0.47 -15.85
C ILE A 109 23.41 1.20 -14.65
N ARG A 110 24.67 1.64 -14.74
CA ARG A 110 25.33 2.35 -13.64
C ARG A 110 26.16 3.53 -14.12
N ASN A 111 26.01 4.71 -13.50
CA ASN A 111 26.83 5.88 -13.82
C ASN A 111 26.82 6.18 -15.34
N CYS A 112 25.62 6.30 -15.91
CA CYS A 112 25.41 6.63 -17.32
C CYS A 112 24.59 7.92 -17.45
N GLN A 113 24.98 8.83 -18.36
CA GLN A 113 24.35 10.17 -18.44
C GLN A 113 22.89 10.14 -18.88
N PHE A 114 22.55 9.22 -19.78
CA PHE A 114 21.22 9.12 -20.37
C PHE A 114 20.89 7.66 -20.65
N VAL A 115 19.77 7.20 -20.11
CA VAL A 115 19.31 5.82 -20.23
C VAL A 115 17.96 5.80 -20.94
N ASN A 116 17.86 5.03 -22.02
CA ASN A 116 16.61 4.78 -22.72
C ASN A 116 16.48 3.27 -22.99
N ILE A 117 15.49 2.66 -22.32
CA ILE A 117 15.15 1.24 -22.42
C ILE A 117 13.70 1.14 -22.86
N SER A 118 13.41 0.50 -23.98
CA SER A 118 12.01 0.29 -24.39
C SER A 118 11.73 -1.11 -24.92
N ASP A 119 10.49 -1.58 -24.85
CA ASP A 119 10.05 -2.82 -25.52
C ASP A 119 10.90 -4.06 -25.15
N CYS A 120 11.50 -4.08 -23.96
CA CYS A 120 12.37 -5.17 -23.52
C CYS A 120 11.59 -6.19 -22.70
N ALA A 121 11.93 -7.47 -22.86
CA ALA A 121 11.44 -8.56 -22.02
C ALA A 121 12.56 -9.13 -21.15
N VAL A 122 12.36 -9.17 -19.84
CA VAL A 122 13.29 -9.80 -18.89
C VAL A 122 12.56 -10.88 -18.13
N THR A 123 13.07 -12.12 -18.18
CA THR A 123 12.45 -13.27 -17.49
C THR A 123 13.49 -14.07 -16.72
N GLY A 124 13.11 -14.50 -15.52
CA GLY A 124 13.89 -15.39 -14.66
C GLY A 124 15.07 -14.72 -13.94
N ALA A 125 15.11 -13.39 -13.91
CA ALA A 125 16.12 -12.63 -13.18
C ALA A 125 15.75 -12.45 -11.69
N GLU A 126 16.73 -12.37 -10.79
CA GLU A 126 16.51 -11.85 -9.42
C GLU A 126 16.27 -10.33 -9.45
N TYR A 127 17.04 -9.59 -10.24
CA TYR A 127 16.84 -8.16 -10.49
C TYR A 127 16.52 -7.95 -11.98
N GLY A 128 15.38 -7.37 -12.29
CA GLY A 128 14.91 -7.18 -13.66
C GLY A 128 15.70 -6.10 -14.41
N ILE A 129 15.38 -4.84 -14.10
CA ILE A 129 16.06 -3.65 -14.59
C ILE A 129 16.60 -2.89 -13.38
N SER A 130 17.90 -2.58 -13.36
CA SER A 130 18.51 -1.79 -12.29
C SER A 130 19.22 -0.58 -12.88
N ILE A 131 18.84 0.63 -12.45
CA ILE A 131 19.41 1.89 -12.90
C ILE A 131 19.93 2.65 -11.68
N VAL A 132 21.24 2.85 -11.63
CA VAL A 132 21.93 3.41 -10.47
C VAL A 132 22.83 4.57 -10.89
N ASP A 133 22.88 5.64 -10.10
CA ASP A 133 23.77 6.79 -10.31
C ASP A 133 23.66 7.41 -11.72
N SER A 134 22.47 7.33 -12.34
CA SER A 134 22.24 7.73 -13.73
C SER A 134 21.15 8.80 -13.77
N PRO A 135 21.47 10.07 -14.09
CA PRO A 135 20.58 11.19 -13.77
C PRO A 135 19.28 11.21 -14.58
N ILE A 136 19.25 10.63 -15.78
CA ILE A 136 18.08 10.64 -16.65
C ILE A 136 17.81 9.23 -17.16
N ALA A 137 16.61 8.72 -16.88
CA ALA A 137 16.17 7.41 -17.33
C ALA A 137 14.75 7.41 -17.92
N PHE A 138 14.59 6.72 -19.03
CA PHE A 138 13.31 6.40 -19.66
C PHE A 138 13.20 4.88 -19.77
N VAL A 139 12.14 4.31 -19.20
CA VAL A 139 11.82 2.88 -19.32
C VAL A 139 10.38 2.74 -19.80
N GLU A 140 10.20 2.24 -21.01
CA GLU A 140 8.91 2.24 -21.70
C GLU A 140 8.53 0.84 -22.19
N ASP A 141 7.28 0.44 -22.01
CA ASP A 141 6.71 -0.80 -22.60
C ASP A 141 7.51 -2.09 -22.33
N CYS A 142 8.25 -2.13 -21.21
CA CYS A 142 9.03 -3.30 -20.81
C CYS A 142 8.17 -4.33 -20.07
N GLN A 143 8.45 -5.61 -20.28
CA GLN A 143 7.85 -6.73 -19.55
C GLN A 143 8.91 -7.42 -18.70
N VAL A 144 8.76 -7.33 -17.38
CA VAL A 144 9.74 -7.83 -16.43
C VAL A 144 9.07 -8.81 -15.47
N THR A 145 9.44 -10.08 -15.60
CA THR A 145 9.04 -11.14 -14.68
C THR A 145 10.27 -11.66 -13.96
N VAL A 146 10.35 -11.35 -12.67
CA VAL A 146 11.43 -11.80 -11.79
C VAL A 146 11.04 -13.10 -11.08
N VAL A 147 12.00 -13.71 -10.41
CA VAL A 147 11.82 -14.94 -9.62
C VAL A 147 12.26 -14.70 -8.18
N ASP A 148 11.84 -15.62 -7.30
CA ASP A 148 12.13 -15.59 -5.87
C ASP A 148 11.76 -14.22 -5.25
N ASP A 149 12.52 -13.74 -4.28
CA ASP A 149 12.31 -12.43 -3.62
C ASP A 149 12.88 -11.27 -4.45
N GLY A 150 12.79 -11.36 -5.78
CA GLY A 150 13.42 -10.44 -6.73
C GLY A 150 12.76 -9.06 -6.85
N ILE A 151 13.46 -8.13 -7.53
CA ILE A 151 12.99 -6.75 -7.77
C ILE A 151 12.87 -6.49 -9.28
N GLY A 152 11.68 -6.10 -9.73
CA GLY A 152 11.41 -5.81 -11.15
C GLY A 152 12.19 -4.60 -11.68
N LEU A 153 12.10 -3.47 -10.99
CA LEU A 153 12.82 -2.23 -11.32
C LEU A 153 13.44 -1.60 -10.09
N THR A 154 14.76 -1.41 -10.09
CA THR A 154 15.46 -0.61 -9.08
C THR A 154 15.88 0.74 -9.66
N LEU A 155 15.51 1.82 -8.98
CA LEU A 155 15.98 3.18 -9.24
C LEU A 155 16.71 3.69 -7.99
N ASP A 156 18.00 3.95 -8.11
CA ASP A 156 18.83 4.45 -7.01
C ASP A 156 19.64 5.67 -7.47
N ASN A 157 19.44 6.81 -6.80
CA ASN A 157 20.11 8.07 -7.10
C ASN A 157 19.91 8.53 -8.56
N VAL A 158 18.65 8.47 -9.04
CA VAL A 158 18.23 8.91 -10.38
C VAL A 158 17.51 10.25 -10.25
N LEU A 159 18.12 11.30 -10.83
CA LEU A 159 17.56 12.67 -10.74
C LEU A 159 16.17 12.78 -11.36
N LEU A 160 15.92 12.07 -12.46
CA LEU A 160 14.63 12.02 -13.14
C LEU A 160 14.44 10.71 -13.90
N ALA A 161 13.45 9.92 -13.50
CA ALA A 161 13.02 8.72 -14.21
C ALA A 161 11.58 8.86 -14.72
N THR A 162 11.33 8.43 -15.96
CA THR A 162 9.97 8.21 -16.49
C THR A 162 9.81 6.74 -16.82
N ILE A 163 8.81 6.11 -16.20
CA ILE A 163 8.50 4.69 -16.35
C ILE A 163 7.06 4.59 -16.84
N SER A 164 6.83 4.06 -18.04
CA SER A 164 5.49 4.00 -18.62
C SER A 164 5.19 2.74 -19.40
N GLY A 165 3.93 2.29 -19.34
CA GLY A 165 3.46 1.11 -20.08
C GLY A 165 4.14 -0.21 -19.69
N CYS A 166 4.94 -0.22 -18.63
CA CYS A 166 5.70 -1.39 -18.22
C CYS A 166 4.85 -2.34 -17.38
N THR A 167 5.21 -3.63 -17.42
CA THR A 167 4.64 -4.67 -16.54
C THR A 167 5.76 -5.25 -15.67
N PHE A 168 5.57 -5.20 -14.35
CA PHE A 168 6.49 -5.79 -13.36
C PHE A 168 5.74 -6.86 -12.56
N SER A 169 6.25 -8.10 -12.55
CA SER A 169 5.52 -9.22 -11.94
C SER A 169 6.38 -10.26 -11.21
N GLY A 170 5.78 -10.87 -10.20
CA GLY A 170 6.22 -12.14 -9.61
C GLY A 170 7.35 -12.05 -8.57
N GLY A 171 7.77 -10.83 -8.19
CA GLY A 171 8.86 -10.62 -7.23
C GLY A 171 8.42 -10.14 -5.85
N GLU A 172 9.37 -9.93 -4.95
CA GLU A 172 9.14 -9.23 -3.69
C GLU A 172 8.71 -7.78 -3.95
N THR A 173 9.34 -7.11 -4.91
CA THR A 173 8.99 -5.72 -5.23
C THR A 173 8.93 -5.49 -6.74
N GLY A 174 7.82 -4.93 -7.21
CA GLY A 174 7.67 -4.56 -8.62
C GLY A 174 8.62 -3.43 -9.02
N SER A 175 8.66 -2.35 -8.23
CA SER A 175 9.70 -1.32 -8.32
C SER A 175 10.12 -0.77 -6.95
N GLU A 176 11.43 -0.74 -6.74
CA GLU A 176 12.07 -0.11 -5.58
C GLU A 176 12.68 1.22 -6.01
N VAL A 177 12.38 2.28 -5.25
CA VAL A 177 12.80 3.65 -5.55
C VAL A 177 13.50 4.27 -4.35
N ILE A 178 14.76 4.63 -4.54
CA ILE A 178 15.65 5.18 -3.52
C ILE A 178 16.25 6.48 -4.06
N ASP A 179 16.15 7.56 -3.29
CA ASP A 179 16.76 8.87 -3.58
C ASP A 179 16.54 9.36 -5.04
N SER A 180 15.36 9.05 -5.59
CA SER A 180 15.04 9.30 -6.99
C SER A 180 13.71 10.04 -7.16
N ILE A 181 13.62 10.84 -8.21
CA ILE A 181 12.35 11.46 -8.65
C ILE A 181 11.84 10.64 -9.82
N VAL A 182 10.63 10.08 -9.69
CA VAL A 182 10.05 9.20 -10.71
C VAL A 182 8.62 9.57 -11.08
N PHE A 183 8.34 9.42 -12.37
CA PHE A 183 7.02 9.48 -12.98
C PHE A 183 6.63 8.08 -13.44
N PHE A 184 5.73 7.42 -12.72
CA PHE A 184 5.10 6.17 -13.13
C PHE A 184 3.76 6.46 -13.79
N ASP A 185 3.61 6.18 -15.09
CA ASP A 185 2.34 6.34 -15.80
C ASP A 185 1.90 5.08 -16.55
N GLY A 186 0.69 4.58 -16.27
CA GLY A 186 0.12 3.48 -17.04
C GLY A 186 0.83 2.13 -16.89
N ASN A 187 1.56 1.91 -15.80
CA ASN A 187 2.26 0.63 -15.54
C ASN A 187 1.34 -0.38 -14.84
N SER A 188 1.71 -1.66 -14.96
CA SER A 188 1.04 -2.78 -14.30
C SER A 188 1.99 -3.50 -13.33
N PHE A 189 1.60 -3.57 -12.06
CA PHE A 189 2.31 -4.29 -11.00
C PHE A 189 1.46 -5.49 -10.57
N ILE A 190 1.90 -6.70 -10.89
CA ILE A 190 1.07 -7.91 -10.80
C ILE A 190 1.75 -8.96 -9.91
N GLU A 191 1.03 -9.48 -8.92
CA GLU A 191 1.50 -10.60 -8.07
C GLU A 191 2.87 -10.36 -7.41
N ASN A 192 3.22 -9.09 -7.13
CA ASN A 192 4.40 -8.75 -6.34
C ASN A 192 4.06 -8.70 -4.85
N ASN A 193 5.03 -8.80 -3.93
CA ASN A 193 4.70 -8.50 -2.54
C ASN A 193 4.35 -7.01 -2.36
N ASN A 194 5.24 -6.12 -2.79
CA ASN A 194 4.94 -4.69 -2.94
C ASN A 194 4.94 -4.31 -4.42
N GLY A 195 3.97 -3.51 -4.87
CA GLY A 195 4.00 -2.98 -6.24
C GLY A 195 5.11 -1.96 -6.40
N ILE A 196 5.04 -0.87 -5.65
CA ILE A 196 6.10 0.14 -5.51
C ILE A 196 6.50 0.26 -4.04
N LEU A 197 7.80 0.19 -3.77
CA LEU A 197 8.41 0.48 -2.47
C LEU A 197 9.26 1.76 -2.56
N GLY A 198 9.08 2.67 -1.61
CA GLY A 198 9.89 3.89 -1.51
C GLY A 198 10.38 4.17 -0.09
N GLU A 199 11.71 4.29 0.08
CA GLU A 199 12.37 4.40 1.39
C GLU A 199 13.64 5.29 1.37
N PRO A 200 13.57 6.58 1.73
CA PRO A 200 12.45 7.49 1.53
C PRO A 200 12.24 7.84 0.05
N ILE A 201 11.03 8.25 -0.32
CA ILE A 201 10.71 8.76 -1.65
C ILE A 201 10.12 10.18 -1.58
N THR A 202 10.52 11.05 -2.51
CA THR A 202 10.03 12.44 -2.54
C THR A 202 9.72 12.95 -3.94
N ASN A 203 8.71 13.82 -4.06
CA ASN A 203 8.34 14.50 -5.31
C ASN A 203 8.02 13.57 -6.49
N CYS A 204 7.53 12.36 -6.22
CA CYS A 204 7.20 11.39 -7.26
C CYS A 204 5.74 11.48 -7.70
N PHE A 205 5.48 11.08 -8.94
CA PHE A 205 4.17 11.09 -9.57
C PHE A 205 3.81 9.68 -10.00
N ILE A 206 2.70 9.16 -9.48
CA ILE A 206 2.23 7.80 -9.74
C ILE A 206 0.81 7.93 -10.28
N THR A 207 0.66 7.83 -11.59
CA THR A 207 -0.59 8.10 -12.30
C THR A 207 -1.06 6.92 -13.13
N SER A 208 -2.37 6.63 -13.10
CA SER A 208 -2.99 5.66 -14.02
C SER A 208 -2.39 4.24 -13.98
N ASN A 209 -1.70 3.85 -12.90
CA ASN A 209 -1.10 2.53 -12.77
C ASN A 209 -2.11 1.52 -12.19
N SER A 210 -1.90 0.24 -12.49
CA SER A 210 -2.67 -0.87 -11.94
C SER A 210 -1.81 -1.72 -10.99
N PHE A 211 -2.35 -2.01 -9.81
CA PHE A 211 -1.75 -2.85 -8.79
C PHE A 211 -2.67 -4.04 -8.50
N GLU A 212 -2.31 -5.20 -9.02
CA GLU A 212 -3.15 -6.40 -8.98
C GLU A 212 -2.50 -7.50 -8.13
N ASN A 213 -3.25 -7.97 -7.14
CA ASN A 213 -2.90 -9.11 -6.29
C ASN A 213 -1.54 -8.96 -5.58
N CYS A 214 -1.14 -7.73 -5.23
CA CYS A 214 0.10 -7.51 -4.50
C CYS A 214 0.01 -8.00 -3.05
N THR A 215 0.78 -8.98 -2.58
CA THR A 215 0.48 -9.65 -1.31
C THR A 215 0.61 -8.80 -0.04
N SER A 216 1.35 -7.68 -0.09
CA SER A 216 1.51 -6.71 1.00
C SER A 216 0.81 -5.39 0.67
N TYR A 217 1.39 -4.55 -0.21
CA TYR A 217 0.79 -3.27 -0.60
C TYR A 217 1.02 -2.97 -2.09
N GLY A 218 0.04 -2.36 -2.76
CA GLY A 218 0.27 -1.80 -4.10
C GLY A 218 1.35 -0.72 -4.08
N ILE A 219 1.23 0.24 -3.15
CA ILE A 219 2.27 1.24 -2.89
C ILE A 219 2.61 1.25 -1.40
N ARG A 220 3.90 1.16 -1.06
CA ARG A 220 4.41 1.25 0.30
C ARG A 220 5.46 2.34 0.39
N PHE A 221 5.15 3.40 1.12
CA PHE A 221 6.09 4.49 1.40
C PHE A 221 6.43 4.52 2.89
N GLU A 222 7.73 4.52 3.19
CA GLU A 222 8.23 4.54 4.56
C GLU A 222 9.16 5.74 4.82
N ASP A 223 9.56 5.89 6.09
CA ASP A 223 10.68 6.70 6.54
C ASP A 223 10.73 8.14 6.03
N TYR A 224 9.70 8.94 6.30
CA TYR A 224 9.67 10.38 5.99
C TYR A 224 9.60 10.72 4.50
N SER A 225 9.03 9.79 3.72
CA SER A 225 8.58 10.04 2.36
C SER A 225 7.60 11.23 2.31
N ARG A 226 7.70 12.09 1.29
CA ARG A 226 6.89 13.32 1.24
C ARG A 226 6.65 13.89 -0.15
N ALA A 227 5.59 14.68 -0.28
CA ALA A 227 5.29 15.45 -1.50
C ALA A 227 5.11 14.60 -2.77
N CYS A 228 4.71 13.33 -2.63
CA CYS A 228 4.36 12.48 -3.76
C CYS A 228 2.87 12.63 -4.12
N THR A 229 2.57 12.46 -5.40
CA THR A 229 1.23 12.57 -5.98
C THR A 229 0.81 11.22 -6.55
N ILE A 230 -0.28 10.65 -6.04
CA ILE A 230 -0.82 9.33 -6.40
C ILE A 230 -2.24 9.54 -6.94
N VAL A 231 -2.41 9.46 -8.26
CA VAL A 231 -3.66 9.89 -8.93
C VAL A 231 -4.19 8.86 -9.91
N GLY A 232 -5.49 8.54 -9.82
CA GLY A 232 -6.16 7.74 -10.84
C GLY A 232 -5.65 6.30 -10.97
N ASN A 233 -5.01 5.76 -9.94
CA ASN A 233 -4.52 4.38 -9.94
C ASN A 233 -5.62 3.40 -9.51
N THR A 234 -5.50 2.15 -9.94
CA THR A 234 -6.39 1.05 -9.55
C THR A 234 -5.67 0.03 -8.70
N PHE A 235 -6.27 -0.36 -7.57
CA PHE A 235 -5.74 -1.33 -6.63
C PHE A 235 -6.76 -2.45 -6.45
N SER A 236 -6.33 -3.71 -6.53
CA SER A 236 -7.20 -4.86 -6.30
C SER A 236 -6.49 -6.03 -5.63
N GLY A 237 -7.15 -6.63 -4.65
CA GLY A 237 -6.74 -7.88 -4.02
C GLY A 237 -7.37 -8.07 -2.64
N PHE A 238 -7.66 -9.31 -2.25
CA PHE A 238 -8.43 -9.62 -1.04
C PHE A 238 -7.64 -9.56 0.27
N TYR A 239 -6.31 -9.64 0.18
CA TYR A 239 -5.41 -9.64 1.33
C TYR A 239 -4.39 -8.49 1.26
N THR A 240 -4.61 -7.56 0.33
CA THR A 240 -3.59 -6.63 -0.14
C THR A 240 -3.93 -5.23 0.32
N GLY A 241 -2.96 -4.49 0.84
CA GLY A 241 -3.12 -3.06 1.04
C GLY A 241 -3.07 -2.30 -0.28
N GLY A 242 -3.87 -1.25 -0.40
CA GLY A 242 -3.80 -0.37 -1.57
C GLY A 242 -2.56 0.51 -1.47
N ILE A 243 -2.57 1.40 -0.48
CA ILE A 243 -1.47 2.32 -0.19
C ILE A 243 -1.15 2.25 1.31
N LEU A 244 0.13 2.06 1.66
CA LEU A 244 0.67 2.30 2.99
C LEU A 244 1.50 3.58 2.98
N LEU A 245 1.13 4.51 3.86
CA LEU A 245 1.93 5.67 4.23
C LEU A 245 2.40 5.49 5.67
N ARG A 246 3.71 5.28 5.86
CA ARG A 246 4.32 5.12 7.18
C ARG A 246 5.26 6.29 7.44
N TYR A 247 5.02 7.02 8.54
CA TYR A 247 5.80 8.21 8.93
C TYR A 247 6.02 9.18 7.77
N SER A 248 5.01 9.33 6.92
CA SER A 248 5.08 10.07 5.66
C SER A 248 4.22 11.32 5.79
N GLU A 249 4.53 12.38 5.04
CA GLU A 249 3.84 13.67 5.16
C GLU A 249 3.50 14.27 3.79
N ASN A 250 2.48 15.14 3.73
CA ASN A 250 2.18 15.95 2.55
C ASN A 250 2.01 15.12 1.25
N MET A 251 1.26 14.02 1.34
CA MET A 251 0.90 13.21 0.18
C MET A 251 -0.37 13.73 -0.48
N SER A 252 -0.47 13.63 -1.81
CA SER A 252 -1.67 13.92 -2.57
C SER A 252 -2.23 12.63 -3.18
N ILE A 253 -3.32 12.09 -2.62
CA ILE A 253 -3.96 10.85 -3.05
C ILE A 253 -5.32 11.18 -3.63
N VAL A 254 -5.47 11.16 -4.95
CA VAL A 254 -6.68 11.69 -5.61
C VAL A 254 -7.25 10.74 -6.65
N GLY A 255 -8.57 10.49 -6.61
CA GLY A 255 -9.25 9.79 -7.69
C GLY A 255 -8.82 8.33 -7.90
N ASN A 256 -8.22 7.69 -6.90
CA ASN A 256 -7.82 6.28 -6.97
C ASN A 256 -9.01 5.35 -6.68
N ASN A 257 -8.96 4.13 -7.19
CA ASN A 257 -10.00 3.12 -7.00
C ASN A 257 -9.43 1.86 -6.32
N PHE A 258 -9.96 1.53 -5.14
CA PHE A 258 -9.57 0.40 -4.32
C PHE A 258 -10.67 -0.66 -4.31
N THR A 259 -10.31 -1.91 -4.62
CA THR A 259 -11.23 -3.06 -4.61
C THR A 259 -10.69 -4.15 -3.69
N HIS A 260 -11.41 -4.39 -2.59
CA HIS A 260 -11.03 -5.24 -1.45
C HIS A 260 -9.76 -4.80 -0.70
N CYS A 261 -9.36 -3.54 -0.88
CA CYS A 261 -8.22 -2.90 -0.24
C CYS A 261 -8.53 -1.43 0.06
N GLY A 262 -7.60 -0.69 0.66
CA GLY A 262 -7.77 0.74 0.92
C GLY A 262 -6.47 1.47 1.25
N LEU A 263 -6.63 2.65 1.85
CA LEU A 263 -5.54 3.46 2.38
C LEU A 263 -5.21 3.03 3.81
N THR A 264 -3.92 2.93 4.12
CA THR A 264 -3.40 2.78 5.47
C THR A 264 -2.42 3.91 5.74
N VAL A 265 -2.69 4.68 6.80
CA VAL A 265 -1.77 5.70 7.32
C VAL A 265 -1.31 5.27 8.72
N ILE A 266 0.00 5.27 8.92
CA ILE A 266 0.66 4.94 10.18
C ILE A 266 1.60 6.10 10.53
N GLY A 267 1.26 6.81 11.59
CA GLY A 267 2.02 7.95 12.08
C GLY A 267 2.17 7.95 13.59
N VAL A 268 3.26 8.55 14.07
CA VAL A 268 3.52 8.83 15.50
C VAL A 268 3.22 10.27 15.86
N GLY A 269 3.07 11.16 14.88
CA GLY A 269 2.69 12.56 15.06
C GLY A 269 1.51 12.96 14.17
N ILE A 270 0.88 14.09 14.48
CA ILE A 270 -0.25 14.61 13.70
C ILE A 270 0.13 14.97 12.25
N ALA A 271 1.39 15.38 12.01
CA ALA A 271 1.88 15.74 10.68
C ALA A 271 1.90 14.54 9.73
N ASP A 272 2.11 13.32 10.25
CA ASP A 272 2.08 12.08 9.49
C ASP A 272 0.69 11.76 8.90
N TYR A 273 -0.35 12.46 9.35
CA TYR A 273 -1.73 12.32 8.87
C TYR A 273 -2.19 13.58 8.11
N ASP A 274 -1.33 14.58 7.89
CA ASP A 274 -1.64 15.77 7.09
C ASP A 274 -1.44 15.44 5.59
N HIS A 275 -2.49 14.88 4.99
CA HIS A 275 -2.52 14.48 3.59
C HIS A 275 -3.71 15.11 2.85
N TYR A 276 -3.53 15.34 1.55
CA TYR A 276 -4.63 15.71 0.68
C TYR A 276 -5.23 14.45 0.04
N VAL A 277 -6.40 14.05 0.51
CA VAL A 277 -7.08 12.82 0.08
C VAL A 277 -8.47 13.19 -0.45
N GLU A 278 -8.71 13.04 -1.76
CA GLU A 278 -9.98 13.47 -2.37
C GLU A 278 -10.43 12.55 -3.52
N GLY A 279 -11.74 12.30 -3.63
CA GLY A 279 -12.32 11.61 -4.78
C GLY A 279 -11.91 10.14 -4.94
N ASN A 280 -11.28 9.54 -3.93
CA ASN A 280 -10.93 8.12 -3.96
C ASN A 280 -12.15 7.25 -3.65
N LEU A 281 -12.25 6.11 -4.32
CA LEU A 281 -13.29 5.10 -4.10
C LEU A 281 -12.68 3.86 -3.45
N VAL A 282 -13.30 3.38 -2.39
CA VAL A 282 -13.04 2.11 -1.74
C VAL A 282 -14.29 1.26 -1.84
N ASN A 283 -14.19 0.11 -2.51
CA ASN A 283 -15.32 -0.80 -2.74
C ASN A 283 -16.54 -0.07 -3.33
N LEU A 284 -16.29 0.74 -4.36
CA LEU A 284 -17.26 1.57 -5.10
C LEU A 284 -17.88 2.74 -4.30
N LYS A 285 -17.44 3.00 -3.07
CA LYS A 285 -17.90 4.12 -2.24
C LYS A 285 -16.77 5.11 -1.95
N PRO A 286 -17.06 6.40 -1.81
CA PRO A 286 -16.06 7.39 -1.37
C PRO A 286 -15.28 6.97 -0.12
N LEU A 287 -13.99 7.34 -0.08
CA LEU A 287 -13.17 7.34 1.13
C LEU A 287 -13.36 8.67 1.87
N LEU A 288 -13.84 8.63 3.11
CA LEU A 288 -13.94 9.82 3.97
C LEU A 288 -12.60 10.07 4.66
N TYR A 289 -11.96 11.20 4.38
CA TYR A 289 -10.73 11.63 5.07
C TYR A 289 -10.93 13.04 5.59
N LEU A 290 -11.18 13.17 6.89
CA LEU A 290 -11.39 14.46 7.55
C LEU A 290 -10.15 14.87 8.32
N ILE A 291 -9.79 16.15 8.22
CA ILE A 291 -8.73 16.80 9.00
C ILE A 291 -9.32 18.04 9.67
N GLY A 292 -9.18 18.17 10.99
CA GLY A 292 -9.53 19.42 11.69
C GLY A 292 -11.01 19.81 11.52
N THR A 293 -11.90 18.82 11.48
CA THR A 293 -13.33 19.03 11.21
C THR A 293 -14.13 18.85 12.49
N ASP A 294 -15.07 19.77 12.73
CA ASP A 294 -15.84 19.85 13.97
C ASP A 294 -17.36 19.83 13.71
N ASP A 295 -18.13 19.25 14.64
CA ASP A 295 -19.58 19.39 14.74
C ASP A 295 -20.39 18.95 13.50
N VAL A 296 -20.00 17.81 12.89
CA VAL A 296 -20.67 17.26 11.70
C VAL A 296 -21.15 15.83 11.92
N HIS A 297 -22.31 15.52 11.37
CA HIS A 297 -22.86 14.17 11.28
C HIS A 297 -22.73 13.63 9.85
N TYR A 298 -22.24 12.40 9.71
CA TYR A 298 -22.15 11.68 8.45
C TYR A 298 -22.87 10.33 8.55
N SER A 299 -23.54 9.94 7.45
CA SER A 299 -24.00 8.57 7.29
C SER A 299 -22.84 7.71 6.82
N GLY A 300 -22.53 6.61 7.52
CA GLY A 300 -21.47 5.70 7.08
C GLY A 300 -21.88 4.86 5.87
N ASP A 301 -23.16 4.85 5.47
CA ASP A 301 -23.62 4.20 4.22
C ASP A 301 -22.95 4.80 2.98
N ASP A 302 -22.56 6.07 3.04
CA ASP A 302 -21.98 6.82 1.93
C ASP A 302 -20.50 6.49 1.69
N TYR A 303 -19.84 5.76 2.61
CA TYR A 303 -18.39 5.62 2.61
C TYR A 303 -17.94 4.15 2.60
N GLY A 304 -16.81 3.89 1.94
CA GLY A 304 -16.17 2.57 1.89
C GLY A 304 -15.05 2.40 2.92
N GLN A 305 -14.51 3.53 3.39
CA GLN A 305 -13.47 3.63 4.41
C GLN A 305 -13.51 5.02 5.06
N ILE A 306 -13.19 5.11 6.35
CA ILE A 306 -13.32 6.35 7.12
C ILE A 306 -12.07 6.66 7.94
N TYR A 307 -11.58 7.88 7.81
CA TYR A 307 -10.50 8.50 8.59
C TYR A 307 -10.98 9.80 9.22
N LEU A 308 -10.87 9.90 10.54
CA LEU A 308 -11.07 11.12 11.33
C LEU A 308 -9.72 11.54 11.93
N VAL A 309 -9.13 12.60 11.42
CA VAL A 309 -7.81 13.11 11.86
C VAL A 309 -8.02 14.46 12.53
N ASP A 310 -7.60 14.62 13.78
CA ASP A 310 -7.73 15.87 14.53
C ASP A 310 -9.17 16.44 14.49
N CYS A 311 -10.16 15.55 14.53
CA CYS A 311 -11.57 15.93 14.44
C CYS A 311 -12.21 16.03 15.83
N ASN A 312 -13.21 16.90 15.95
CA ASN A 312 -13.97 17.08 17.19
C ASN A 312 -15.47 16.89 16.97
N HIS A 313 -16.19 16.25 17.89
CA HIS A 313 -17.66 16.16 17.82
C HIS A 313 -18.22 15.63 16.48
N ILE A 314 -17.50 14.72 15.82
CA ILE A 314 -17.99 14.07 14.60
C ILE A 314 -18.84 12.87 14.97
N THR A 315 -20.01 12.72 14.36
CA THR A 315 -20.84 11.52 14.50
C THR A 315 -20.91 10.78 13.17
N ILE A 316 -20.53 9.50 13.16
CA ILE A 316 -20.73 8.56 12.05
C ILE A 316 -21.82 7.57 12.46
N THR A 317 -22.86 7.42 11.66
CA THR A 317 -23.99 6.53 11.97
C THR A 317 -24.38 5.65 10.79
N GLY A 318 -24.58 4.36 11.04
CA GLY A 318 -25.05 3.40 10.04
C GLY A 318 -24.01 3.12 8.97
N GLY A 319 -24.13 1.99 8.28
CA GLY A 319 -23.28 1.67 7.13
C GLY A 319 -22.55 0.35 7.23
N LEU A 320 -22.17 -0.14 6.06
CA LEU A 320 -21.33 -1.32 5.89
C LEU A 320 -19.94 -0.87 5.44
N ILE A 321 -18.94 -1.12 6.29
CA ILE A 321 -17.52 -1.00 5.94
C ILE A 321 -16.95 -2.42 5.84
N THR A 322 -16.35 -2.75 4.71
CA THR A 322 -15.83 -4.10 4.50
C THR A 322 -14.63 -4.17 3.57
N SER A 323 -13.82 -5.22 3.73
CA SER A 323 -12.69 -5.54 2.84
C SER A 323 -11.71 -4.38 2.68
N THR A 324 -11.18 -3.91 3.81
CA THR A 324 -10.16 -2.85 3.88
C THR A 324 -9.14 -3.15 4.99
N GLN A 325 -7.96 -2.54 4.93
CA GLN A 325 -6.97 -2.68 6.00
C GLN A 325 -7.43 -1.97 7.28
N ARG A 326 -8.02 -0.79 7.14
CA ARG A 326 -8.56 0.01 8.25
C ARG A 326 -10.00 0.36 7.92
N GLY A 327 -10.96 -0.14 8.69
CA GLY A 327 -12.37 0.18 8.44
C GLY A 327 -12.70 1.63 8.82
N VAL A 328 -12.71 1.90 10.13
CA VAL A 328 -12.85 3.25 10.70
C VAL A 328 -11.60 3.56 11.52
N PHE A 329 -10.94 4.66 11.23
CA PHE A 329 -9.71 5.08 11.89
C PHE A 329 -9.88 6.47 12.49
N THR A 330 -9.55 6.63 13.77
CA THR A 330 -9.41 7.96 14.41
C THR A 330 -7.95 8.21 14.75
N ALA A 331 -7.45 9.40 14.39
CA ALA A 331 -6.12 9.88 14.73
C ALA A 331 -6.29 11.20 15.48
N TYR A 332 -5.75 11.32 16.70
CA TYR A 332 -5.74 12.58 17.46
C TYR A 332 -7.13 13.25 17.60
N SER A 333 -8.22 12.49 17.49
CA SER A 333 -9.58 13.03 17.50
C SER A 333 -10.18 12.99 18.89
N THR A 334 -11.18 13.84 19.13
CA THR A 334 -11.84 13.95 20.43
C THR A 334 -13.36 14.02 20.30
N GLU A 335 -14.08 13.50 21.28
CA GLU A 335 -15.54 13.62 21.40
C GLU A 335 -16.32 13.15 20.15
N CYS A 336 -15.74 12.25 19.36
CA CYS A 336 -16.39 11.68 18.17
C CYS A 336 -17.17 10.40 18.52
N VAL A 337 -18.19 10.10 17.73
CA VAL A 337 -19.10 8.97 17.92
C VAL A 337 -19.15 8.11 16.66
N VAL A 338 -18.92 6.81 16.81
CA VAL A 338 -19.11 5.78 15.78
C VAL A 338 -20.23 4.87 16.24
N GLN A 339 -21.36 4.84 15.55
CA GLN A 339 -22.52 4.10 16.03
C GLN A 339 -23.31 3.37 14.95
N ASP A 340 -23.98 2.30 15.35
CA ASP A 340 -24.91 1.54 14.51
C ASP A 340 -24.26 1.03 13.20
N MET A 341 -22.94 0.78 13.22
CA MET A 341 -22.16 0.35 12.04
C MET A 341 -22.09 -1.18 11.93
N MET A 342 -22.02 -1.70 10.70
CA MET A 342 -21.53 -3.05 10.41
C MET A 342 -20.13 -2.95 9.80
N ILE A 343 -19.12 -3.50 10.49
CA ILE A 343 -17.73 -3.48 10.04
C ILE A 343 -17.25 -4.92 9.93
N THR A 344 -16.78 -5.35 8.75
CA THR A 344 -16.45 -6.77 8.55
C THR A 344 -15.36 -7.05 7.52
N ALA A 345 -14.63 -8.15 7.65
CA ALA A 345 -13.57 -8.53 6.70
C ALA A 345 -12.49 -7.43 6.56
N CYS A 346 -12.14 -6.77 7.67
CA CYS A 346 -11.09 -5.76 7.70
C CYS A 346 -9.86 -6.26 8.46
N GLN A 347 -8.65 -5.78 8.16
CA GLN A 347 -7.49 -6.12 8.99
C GLN A 347 -7.68 -5.55 10.41
N ALA A 348 -7.99 -4.26 10.54
CA ALA A 348 -8.53 -3.69 11.77
C ALA A 348 -9.91 -3.07 11.50
N GLY A 349 -10.93 -3.48 12.26
CA GLY A 349 -12.28 -2.97 12.12
C GLY A 349 -12.37 -1.49 12.50
N VAL A 350 -12.12 -1.19 13.77
CA VAL A 350 -11.98 0.20 14.28
C VAL A 350 -10.60 0.38 14.89
N THR A 351 -9.92 1.48 14.56
CA THR A 351 -8.64 1.85 15.18
C THR A 351 -8.77 3.20 15.88
N LEU A 352 -8.39 3.24 17.16
CA LEU A 352 -8.30 4.45 17.98
C LEU A 352 -6.82 4.81 18.18
N GLY A 353 -6.30 5.72 17.36
CA GLY A 353 -4.92 6.20 17.38
C GLY A 353 -4.80 7.53 18.12
N HIS A 354 -4.10 7.57 19.26
CA HIS A 354 -3.87 8.80 20.05
C HIS A 354 -5.15 9.63 20.30
N SER A 355 -6.31 8.97 20.39
CA SER A 355 -7.62 9.63 20.41
C SER A 355 -8.27 9.51 21.79
N ARG A 356 -9.16 10.46 22.12
CA ARG A 356 -9.79 10.52 23.44
C ARG A 356 -11.28 10.78 23.39
N TYR A 357 -12.02 10.32 24.40
CA TYR A 357 -13.47 10.54 24.47
C TYR A 357 -14.22 10.06 23.22
N ILE A 358 -13.69 9.05 22.52
CA ILE A 358 -14.35 8.42 21.38
C ILE A 358 -15.40 7.44 21.92
N THR A 359 -16.62 7.55 21.40
CA THR A 359 -17.71 6.61 21.75
C THR A 359 -17.96 5.68 20.57
N ILE A 360 -17.82 4.37 20.77
CA ILE A 360 -18.21 3.34 19.82
C ILE A 360 -19.41 2.59 20.40
N ARG A 361 -20.56 2.62 19.73
CA ARG A 361 -21.76 1.99 20.29
C ARG A 361 -22.69 1.33 19.28
N ASN A 362 -23.36 0.25 19.70
CA ASN A 362 -24.29 -0.51 18.85
C ASN A 362 -23.67 -0.98 17.51
N CYS A 363 -22.36 -1.17 17.45
CA CYS A 363 -21.69 -1.63 16.24
C CYS A 363 -21.58 -3.15 16.23
N THR A 364 -21.71 -3.76 15.04
CA THR A 364 -21.33 -5.15 14.78
C THR A 364 -20.00 -5.17 14.06
N ILE A 365 -18.93 -5.60 14.75
CA ILE A 365 -17.56 -5.70 14.22
C ILE A 365 -17.22 -7.19 14.14
N ARG A 366 -17.05 -7.72 12.93
CA ARG A 366 -16.88 -9.18 12.78
C ARG A 366 -15.97 -9.63 11.66
N SER A 367 -15.37 -10.80 11.79
CA SER A 367 -14.52 -11.37 10.71
C SER A 367 -13.36 -10.45 10.35
N CYS A 368 -12.84 -9.71 11.33
CA CYS A 368 -11.65 -8.87 11.17
C CYS A 368 -10.41 -9.63 11.66
N SER A 369 -9.19 -9.21 11.29
CA SER A 369 -8.01 -9.75 12.00
C SER A 369 -8.01 -9.25 13.44
N THR A 370 -8.12 -7.93 13.63
CA THR A 370 -8.41 -7.29 14.92
C THR A 370 -9.74 -6.56 14.86
N GLY A 371 -10.64 -6.80 15.81
CA GLY A 371 -11.94 -6.11 15.87
C GLY A 371 -11.76 -4.61 16.16
N VAL A 372 -11.30 -4.28 17.36
CA VAL A 372 -10.96 -2.91 17.77
C VAL A 372 -9.52 -2.84 18.26
N LEU A 373 -8.76 -1.90 17.71
CA LEU A 373 -7.36 -1.63 18.08
C LEU A 373 -7.23 -0.28 18.77
N PHE A 374 -6.67 -0.26 19.97
CA PHE A 374 -6.20 0.96 20.62
C PHE A 374 -4.69 1.09 20.39
N TRP A 375 -4.28 2.19 19.77
CA TRP A 375 -2.90 2.47 19.46
C TRP A 375 -2.47 3.82 20.01
N GLY A 376 -1.31 3.82 20.66
CA GLY A 376 -0.68 5.02 21.17
C GLY A 376 -1.40 5.44 22.44
N ASN A 377 -1.36 6.74 22.71
CA ASN A 377 -2.00 7.27 23.90
C ASN A 377 -3.50 7.52 23.66
N SER A 378 -4.29 6.44 23.62
CA SER A 378 -5.75 6.50 23.48
C SER A 378 -6.43 6.38 24.83
N GLU A 379 -7.11 7.44 25.26
CA GLU A 379 -7.59 7.59 26.64
C GLU A 379 -9.07 7.95 26.75
N ASN A 380 -9.74 7.53 27.82
CA ASN A 380 -11.11 7.95 28.12
C ASN A 380 -12.13 7.62 27.00
N ASN A 381 -11.90 6.55 26.24
CA ASN A 381 -12.83 6.11 25.19
C ASN A 381 -13.86 5.14 25.76
N SER A 382 -15.03 5.07 25.14
CA SER A 382 -16.14 4.22 25.59
C SER A 382 -16.63 3.28 24.49
N LEU A 383 -16.69 1.99 24.80
CA LEU A 383 -17.31 0.97 23.96
C LEU A 383 -18.53 0.43 24.70
N THR A 384 -19.72 0.60 24.11
CA THR A 384 -20.96 0.09 24.71
C THR A 384 -21.89 -0.58 23.71
N TYR A 385 -22.55 -1.68 24.11
CA TYR A 385 -23.54 -2.37 23.28
C TYR A 385 -23.01 -2.86 21.92
N ASN A 386 -21.70 -3.08 21.78
CA ASN A 386 -21.11 -3.59 20.54
C ASN A 386 -21.10 -5.12 20.52
N GLN A 387 -21.19 -5.70 19.33
CA GLN A 387 -20.95 -7.12 19.09
C GLN A 387 -19.62 -7.29 18.35
N ILE A 388 -18.64 -7.92 18.99
CA ILE A 388 -17.29 -8.13 18.44
C ILE A 388 -17.03 -9.63 18.35
N SER A 389 -16.91 -10.13 17.12
CA SER A 389 -16.92 -11.59 16.91
C SER A 389 -16.14 -12.09 15.70
N TYR A 390 -15.79 -13.38 15.71
CA TYR A 390 -15.11 -14.02 14.57
C TYR A 390 -13.81 -13.30 14.17
N SER A 391 -13.13 -12.67 15.12
CA SER A 391 -11.83 -12.07 14.82
C SER A 391 -10.76 -13.16 14.71
N PHE A 392 -9.94 -13.12 13.66
CA PHE A 392 -8.89 -14.12 13.41
C PHE A 392 -7.70 -14.00 14.37
N ASN A 393 -7.51 -12.81 14.97
CA ASN A 393 -6.60 -12.58 16.07
C ASN A 393 -7.43 -12.09 17.28
N GLN A 394 -7.19 -10.87 17.76
CA GLN A 394 -7.89 -10.32 18.94
C GLN A 394 -9.21 -9.64 18.56
N GLY A 395 -10.26 -9.88 19.35
CA GLY A 395 -11.49 -9.08 19.29
C GLY A 395 -11.24 -7.62 19.68
N ILE A 396 -10.53 -7.41 20.78
CA ILE A 396 -10.00 -6.10 21.20
C ILE A 396 -8.51 -6.26 21.53
N LEU A 397 -7.69 -5.36 21.00
CA LEU A 397 -6.28 -5.20 21.38
C LEU A 397 -6.05 -3.80 21.95
N ILE A 398 -5.66 -3.73 23.22
CA ILE A 398 -5.29 -2.49 23.90
C ILE A 398 -3.78 -2.46 24.11
N ASN A 399 -3.11 -1.48 23.51
CA ASN A 399 -1.67 -1.30 23.65
C ASN A 399 -1.29 -0.63 24.99
N PRO A 400 -0.02 -0.80 25.45
CA PRO A 400 0.40 -0.37 26.79
C PRO A 400 0.17 1.09 27.17
N ASP A 401 0.20 1.99 26.20
CA ASP A 401 0.06 3.43 26.44
C ASP A 401 -1.40 3.90 26.55
N SER A 402 -2.38 3.02 26.29
CA SER A 402 -3.81 3.35 26.34
C SER A 402 -4.40 3.10 27.74
N ARG A 403 -5.21 4.03 28.24
CA ARG A 403 -5.72 4.01 29.62
C ARG A 403 -7.09 4.63 29.81
N TRP A 404 -7.74 4.33 30.93
CA TRP A 404 -9.04 4.91 31.30
C TRP A 404 -10.14 4.66 30.26
N ASN A 405 -10.07 3.55 29.54
CA ASN A 405 -11.10 3.18 28.58
C ASN A 405 -12.19 2.35 29.26
N PHE A 406 -13.44 2.53 28.83
CA PHE A 406 -14.64 1.99 29.48
C PHE A 406 -15.39 1.04 28.54
N PHE A 407 -15.59 -0.22 28.97
CA PHE A 407 -16.21 -1.28 28.19
C PHE A 407 -17.37 -1.89 28.96
N VAL A 408 -18.62 -1.62 28.53
CA VAL A 408 -19.82 -2.14 29.21
C VAL A 408 -20.89 -2.58 28.22
N ASN A 409 -21.60 -3.67 28.54
CA ASN A 409 -22.66 -4.25 27.73
C ASN A 409 -22.22 -4.67 26.31
N ASN A 410 -20.94 -4.95 26.09
CA ASN A 410 -20.46 -5.49 24.81
C ASN A 410 -20.57 -7.02 24.82
N SER A 411 -20.70 -7.60 23.63
CA SER A 411 -20.68 -9.04 23.42
C SER A 411 -19.42 -9.44 22.66
N PHE A 412 -18.64 -10.33 23.28
CA PHE A 412 -17.42 -10.90 22.74
C PHE A 412 -17.64 -12.40 22.50
N HIS A 413 -17.52 -12.85 21.26
CA HIS A 413 -17.65 -14.28 20.98
C HIS A 413 -16.86 -14.73 19.74
N HIS A 414 -16.28 -15.91 19.81
CA HIS A 414 -15.56 -16.57 18.71
C HIS A 414 -14.42 -15.71 18.17
N ASN A 415 -13.65 -15.06 19.04
CA ASN A 415 -12.42 -14.37 18.65
C ASN A 415 -11.25 -15.32 18.97
N ASP A 416 -10.44 -15.68 17.96
CA ASP A 416 -9.49 -16.79 18.04
C ASP A 416 -8.42 -16.60 19.14
N ASP A 417 -7.86 -15.39 19.24
CA ASP A 417 -6.92 -15.01 20.32
C ASP A 417 -7.62 -14.27 21.48
N GLY A 418 -8.96 -14.25 21.50
CA GLY A 418 -9.75 -13.62 22.55
C GLY A 418 -9.57 -12.09 22.62
N LEU A 419 -9.43 -11.57 23.83
CA LEU A 419 -9.23 -10.15 24.13
C LEU A 419 -7.83 -9.95 24.72
N LEU A 420 -7.20 -8.80 24.49
CA LEU A 420 -5.90 -8.48 25.07
C LEU A 420 -5.84 -7.04 25.58
N ASP A 421 -5.76 -6.88 26.90
CA ASP A 421 -5.59 -5.62 27.59
C ASP A 421 -4.17 -5.48 28.18
N ASN A 422 -3.29 -4.83 27.42
CA ASN A 422 -1.96 -4.48 27.90
C ASN A 422 -1.87 -3.05 28.45
N GLY A 423 -2.98 -2.30 28.44
CA GLY A 423 -3.04 -0.92 28.88
C GLY A 423 -2.99 -0.78 30.40
N SER A 424 -3.60 0.30 30.91
CA SER A 424 -3.71 0.53 32.35
C SER A 424 -5.02 1.23 32.72
N GLU A 425 -5.55 0.93 33.91
CA GLU A 425 -6.73 1.61 34.45
C GLU A 425 -7.93 1.58 33.46
N ASN A 426 -8.12 0.47 32.75
CA ASN A 426 -9.28 0.27 31.89
C ASN A 426 -10.39 -0.45 32.67
N ASP A 427 -11.61 0.04 32.55
CA ASP A 427 -12.78 -0.46 33.25
C ASP A 427 -13.59 -1.36 32.31
N TRP A 428 -13.70 -2.65 32.65
CA TRP A 428 -14.44 -3.66 31.89
C TRP A 428 -15.83 -3.94 32.49
N ASP A 429 -16.29 -3.08 33.39
CA ASP A 429 -17.61 -3.07 33.98
C ASP A 429 -17.94 -1.66 34.49
N ASP A 430 -19.16 -1.44 34.96
CA ASP A 430 -19.60 -0.17 35.54
C ASP A 430 -19.33 -0.01 37.05
N GLY A 431 -18.69 -1.00 37.68
CA GLY A 431 -18.42 -1.04 39.11
C GLY A 431 -19.66 -1.26 40.00
N GLU A 432 -20.85 -1.44 39.42
CA GLU A 432 -22.12 -1.53 40.16
C GLU A 432 -22.92 -2.79 39.83
N GLN A 433 -23.23 -3.03 38.55
CA GLN A 433 -24.15 -4.06 38.12
C GLN A 433 -23.88 -4.64 36.72
N PHE A 434 -23.27 -3.89 35.80
CA PHE A 434 -23.18 -4.26 34.38
C PHE A 434 -21.73 -4.43 33.92
N GLY A 435 -21.42 -5.62 33.41
CA GLY A 435 -20.18 -5.93 32.71
C GLY A 435 -20.42 -6.24 31.24
N ASN A 436 -19.66 -7.19 30.69
CA ASN A 436 -19.78 -7.64 29.30
C ASN A 436 -20.19 -9.11 29.20
N PHE A 437 -20.53 -9.53 27.98
CA PHE A 437 -20.98 -10.87 27.65
C PHE A 437 -19.89 -11.65 26.92
N TYR A 438 -19.47 -12.79 27.45
CA TYR A 438 -18.39 -13.62 26.89
C TYR A 438 -18.87 -15.04 26.60
N ASP A 439 -18.42 -15.64 25.49
CA ASP A 439 -18.81 -17.01 25.11
C ASP A 439 -18.01 -18.11 25.83
N ASP A 440 -16.83 -17.78 26.35
CA ASP A 440 -15.97 -18.65 27.16
C ASP A 440 -16.19 -18.49 28.68
N TYR A 441 -17.04 -17.56 29.11
CA TYR A 441 -17.30 -17.35 30.52
C TYR A 441 -18.04 -18.53 31.18
N SER A 442 -17.44 -19.05 32.25
CA SER A 442 -17.94 -20.21 32.99
C SER A 442 -19.26 -19.97 33.72
N GLY A 443 -19.77 -18.73 33.80
CA GLY A 443 -20.99 -18.37 34.51
C GLY A 443 -20.84 -18.25 36.04
N TYR A 444 -19.61 -18.25 36.56
CA TYR A 444 -19.34 -18.03 37.97
C TYR A 444 -18.05 -17.21 38.17
N GLY A 445 -18.10 -16.28 39.14
CA GLY A 445 -16.96 -15.45 39.55
C GLY A 445 -16.79 -14.20 38.68
N ASN A 446 -15.58 -13.64 38.72
CA ASN A 446 -15.20 -12.51 37.88
C ASN A 446 -14.54 -13.05 36.60
N TYR A 447 -14.55 -12.26 35.53
CA TYR A 447 -13.86 -12.59 34.28
C TYR A 447 -12.56 -11.78 34.19
N THR A 448 -11.43 -12.47 34.12
CA THR A 448 -10.13 -11.83 33.96
C THR A 448 -9.85 -11.59 32.49
N ILE A 449 -9.53 -10.36 32.13
CA ILE A 449 -9.15 -10.01 30.76
C ILE A 449 -7.67 -10.39 30.56
N PRO A 450 -7.32 -11.17 29.53
CA PRO A 450 -5.92 -11.48 29.25
C PRO A 450 -5.10 -10.21 28.98
N GLY A 451 -3.84 -10.19 29.40
CA GLY A 451 -2.89 -9.10 29.15
C GLY A 451 -2.19 -8.61 30.41
N THR A 452 -1.31 -7.61 30.25
CA THR A 452 -0.47 -7.09 31.34
C THR A 452 -1.21 -6.17 32.31
N ALA A 453 -2.40 -5.68 31.95
CA ALA A 453 -3.18 -4.76 32.79
C ALA A 453 -3.74 -5.43 34.06
N ASN A 454 -3.88 -6.76 34.04
CA ASN A 454 -4.62 -7.53 35.06
C ASN A 454 -6.06 -7.03 35.24
N SER A 455 -6.69 -6.55 34.16
CA SER A 455 -8.05 -6.05 34.16
C SER A 455 -9.05 -7.18 34.47
N VAL A 456 -10.12 -6.82 35.16
CA VAL A 456 -11.15 -7.74 35.60
C VAL A 456 -12.51 -7.11 35.34
N ASP A 457 -13.39 -7.88 34.73
CA ASP A 457 -14.83 -7.64 34.71
C ASP A 457 -15.45 -8.37 35.91
N ASN A 458 -16.02 -7.61 36.84
CA ASN A 458 -16.65 -8.07 38.07
C ASN A 458 -18.13 -8.44 37.90
N TYR A 459 -18.72 -8.05 36.77
CA TYR A 459 -20.12 -8.29 36.44
C TYR A 459 -20.29 -9.00 35.08
N PRO A 460 -19.50 -10.05 34.78
CA PRO A 460 -19.56 -10.72 33.50
C PRO A 460 -20.84 -11.56 33.40
N ASP A 461 -21.37 -11.67 32.19
CA ASP A 461 -22.46 -12.59 31.88
C ASP A 461 -22.10 -13.49 30.69
N ARG A 462 -22.81 -14.61 30.55
CA ARG A 462 -22.61 -15.51 29.42
C ARG A 462 -23.21 -14.90 28.17
N TYR A 463 -22.45 -14.94 27.08
CA TYR A 463 -23.03 -14.69 25.77
C TYR A 463 -24.09 -15.74 25.46
N VAL A 464 -25.30 -15.29 25.16
CA VAL A 464 -26.40 -16.12 24.67
C VAL A 464 -26.70 -15.70 23.24
N PRO A 465 -26.47 -16.58 22.24
CA PRO A 465 -26.81 -16.28 20.85
C PRO A 465 -28.28 -15.90 20.76
N THR A 466 -28.59 -14.71 20.25
CA THR A 466 -29.97 -14.35 19.99
C THR A 466 -30.49 -15.21 18.83
N SER A 467 -31.56 -15.97 19.07
CA SER A 467 -32.18 -16.79 18.05
C SER A 467 -32.83 -15.90 16.98
N SER A 468 -32.20 -15.86 15.80
CA SER A 468 -32.77 -15.51 14.50
C SER A 468 -33.58 -14.21 14.37
N GLY A 469 -32.89 -13.12 13.99
CA GLY A 469 -33.42 -12.14 13.04
C GLY A 469 -32.53 -12.21 11.80
N GLY A 470 -33.06 -12.68 10.68
CA GLY A 470 -32.27 -12.97 9.48
C GLY A 470 -31.47 -11.78 8.97
N ILE A 471 -30.20 -11.72 9.34
CA ILE A 471 -29.18 -11.00 8.57
C ILE A 471 -28.87 -11.95 7.42
N GLN A 472 -29.22 -11.56 6.20
CA GLN A 472 -28.65 -12.21 5.02
C GLN A 472 -27.14 -12.17 5.21
N THR A 473 -26.52 -13.34 5.31
CA THR A 473 -25.09 -13.48 5.15
C THR A 473 -24.71 -12.69 3.89
N PRO A 474 -23.94 -11.59 3.99
CA PRO A 474 -23.24 -11.11 2.82
C PRO A 474 -22.42 -12.30 2.37
N VAL A 475 -22.65 -12.70 1.11
CA VAL A 475 -22.04 -13.82 0.37
C VAL A 475 -20.84 -14.39 1.11
N GLU A 476 -20.88 -15.69 1.42
CA GLU A 476 -19.67 -16.44 1.76
C GLU A 476 -18.63 -16.17 0.66
N VAL A 477 -17.77 -15.18 0.86
CA VAL A 477 -16.49 -15.15 0.20
C VAL A 477 -15.79 -16.33 0.83
N THR A 478 -15.79 -17.44 0.10
CA THR A 478 -15.01 -18.61 0.46
C THR A 478 -13.59 -18.13 0.68
N LEU A 479 -13.21 -17.97 1.94
CA LEU A 479 -11.84 -17.70 2.34
C LEU A 479 -11.09 -18.97 1.96
N ILE A 480 -10.47 -19.00 0.78
CA ILE A 480 -9.42 -19.95 0.50
C ILE A 480 -8.27 -19.48 1.39
N VAL A 481 -8.23 -20.08 2.59
CA VAL A 481 -7.08 -19.99 3.50
C VAL A 481 -5.94 -20.71 2.82
N GLY A 482 -5.21 -19.99 1.96
CA GLY A 482 -3.85 -20.33 1.61
C GLY A 482 -3.00 -20.01 2.82
N LEU A 483 -2.46 -21.05 3.47
CA LEU A 483 -1.46 -20.95 4.52
C LEU A 483 -0.24 -20.17 4.01
N GLY A 484 -0.24 -18.85 4.16
CA GLY A 484 0.91 -17.97 4.00
C GLY A 484 1.54 -17.72 5.36
N ILE A 485 2.62 -18.43 5.65
CA ILE A 485 3.41 -18.32 6.87
C ILE A 485 4.02 -16.91 6.93
N MET A 486 3.45 -16.01 7.72
CA MET A 486 4.15 -14.79 8.14
C MET A 486 5.09 -15.16 9.28
N ALA A 487 6.37 -15.27 8.97
CA ALA A 487 7.42 -15.46 9.95
C ALA A 487 7.45 -14.26 10.91
N THR A 488 6.98 -14.49 12.14
CA THR A 488 7.18 -13.59 13.28
C THR A 488 8.66 -13.59 13.66
N GLY A 489 9.38 -12.55 13.26
CA GLY A 489 10.68 -12.19 13.82
C GLY A 489 10.52 -11.28 15.04
N VAL A 490 10.02 -11.80 16.17
CA VAL A 490 10.20 -11.16 17.48
C VAL A 490 11.32 -11.92 18.18
N ILE A 491 12.54 -11.36 18.15
CA ILE A 491 13.64 -11.82 18.98
C ILE A 491 13.38 -11.27 20.39
N ILE A 492 12.89 -12.14 21.28
CA ILE A 492 13.00 -11.97 22.72
C ILE A 492 14.34 -12.60 23.13
N VAL A 493 15.19 -11.81 23.79
CA VAL A 493 16.10 -12.33 24.82
C VAL A 493 15.59 -11.85 26.17
#